data_AF-A0A969NGJ4-F1
#
_entry.id   AF-A0A969NGJ4-F1
#
_cell.length_a   1.000
_cell.length_b   1.000
_cell.length_c   1.000
_cell.angle_alpha   90.00
_cell.angle_beta   90.00
_cell.angle_gamma   90.00
#
_symmetry.space_group_name_H-M   'P 1'
#
loop_
_entity.id
_entity.type
_entity.pdbx_description
1 polymer ?
#
loop_
_entity_poly.entity_id
_entity_poly.type
_entity_poly.pdbx_seq_one_letter_code
_entity_poly.pdbx_strand_id
1 'polypeptide(L)'
;MSKIIQARMEEIIDHISYEIDNSGFAKKLGAGITVTGGGALLKHIRQLVSYKTSLDVNIGYPSRCLLIENPEINLPMYSTSIGLLLNGYHS
;
A
#
# COMPACT_ATOMS: atom_id res chain seq x y z
N MET A 1 0.74 -5.87 -17.88
CA MET A 1 -0.56 -5.82 -17.17
C MET A 1 -1.67 -5.97 -18.20
N SER A 2 -2.80 -6.61 -17.89
CA SER A 2 -3.97 -6.56 -18.79
C SER A 2 -4.55 -5.14 -18.80
N LYS A 3 -4.96 -4.64 -19.97
CA LYS A 3 -5.52 -3.28 -20.15
C LYS A 3 -6.71 -3.01 -19.21
N ILE A 4 -7.54 -4.03 -18.96
CA ILE A 4 -8.72 -3.92 -18.11
C ILE A 4 -8.33 -3.71 -16.64
N ILE A 5 -7.37 -4.50 -16.13
CA ILE A 5 -6.89 -4.41 -14.74
C ILE A 5 -6.23 -3.05 -14.50
N GLN A 6 -5.44 -2.59 -15.46
CA GLN A 6 -4.78 -1.30 -15.37
C GLN A 6 -5.79 -0.15 -15.31
N ALA A 7 -6.80 -0.13 -16.18
CA ALA A 7 -7.83 0.92 -16.17
C ALA A 7 -8.59 1.00 -14.83
N ARG A 8 -8.94 -0.15 -14.24
CA ARG A 8 -9.56 -0.19 -12.91
C ARG A 8 -8.63 0.32 -11.82
N MET A 9 -7.35 0.00 -11.90
CA MET A 9 -6.38 0.47 -10.92
C MET A 9 -6.14 1.98 -11.03
N GLU A 10 -6.10 2.51 -12.25
CA GLU A 10 -6.01 3.96 -12.50
C GLU A 10 -7.18 4.71 -11.87
N GLU A 11 -8.40 4.22 -12.04
CA GLU A 11 -9.60 4.82 -11.42
C GLU A 11 -9.52 4.82 -9.89
N ILE A 12 -9.09 3.69 -9.28
CA ILE A 12 -8.89 3.61 -7.82
C ILE A 12 -7.84 4.63 -7.36
N ILE A 13 -6.74 4.80 -8.09
CA ILE A 13 -5.69 5.75 -7.74
C ILE A 13 -6.16 7.19 -7.88
N ASP A 14 -7.01 7.49 -8.86
CA ASP A 14 -7.63 8.81 -9.03
C ASP A 14 -8.52 9.16 -7.83
N HIS A 15 -9.32 8.19 -7.35
CA HIS A 15 -10.08 8.36 -6.11
C HIS A 15 -9.19 8.58 -4.88
N ILE A 16 -8.08 7.84 -4.77
CA ILE A 16 -7.13 8.04 -3.66
C ILE A 16 -6.52 9.44 -3.71
N SER A 17 -6.13 9.92 -4.89
CA SER A 17 -5.56 11.27 -5.07
C SER A 17 -6.56 12.34 -4.65
N TYR A 18 -7.82 12.19 -5.07
CA TYR A 18 -8.91 13.09 -4.68
C TYR A 18 -9.10 13.14 -3.15
N GLU A 19 -9.11 11.99 -2.48
CA GLU A 19 -9.23 11.92 -1.03
C GLU A 19 -8.03 12.53 -0.30
N ILE A 20 -6.80 12.34 -0.81
CA ILE A 20 -5.60 12.97 -0.24
C ILE A 20 -5.71 14.49 -0.30
N ASP A 21 -6.15 15.04 -1.43
CA ASP A 21 -6.34 16.49 -1.59
C ASP A 21 -7.46 17.00 -0.69
N ASN A 22 -8.61 16.30 -0.65
CA ASN A 22 -9.75 16.64 0.17
C ASN A 22 -9.44 16.58 1.68
N SER A 23 -8.57 15.67 2.09
CA SER A 23 -8.16 15.54 3.50
C SER A 23 -7.35 16.73 4.02
N GLY A 24 -6.80 17.58 3.14
CA GLY A 24 -5.91 18.69 3.50
C GLY A 24 -4.52 18.27 3.97
N PHE A 25 -4.18 16.97 3.91
CA PHE A 25 -2.89 16.43 4.31
C PHE A 25 -1.89 16.29 3.16
N ALA A 26 -2.25 16.59 1.91
CA ALA A 26 -1.39 16.41 0.74
C ALA A 26 0.04 16.96 0.94
N LYS A 27 0.20 18.14 1.56
CA LYS A 27 1.51 18.77 1.84
C LYS A 27 2.24 18.22 3.08
N LYS A 28 1.61 17.33 3.85
CA LYS A 28 2.14 16.70 5.07
C LYS A 28 2.56 15.24 4.84
N LEU A 29 2.34 14.67 3.65
CA LEU A 29 2.74 13.31 3.28
C LEU A 29 4.24 13.19 2.96
N GLY A 30 5.10 13.54 3.92
CA GLY A 30 6.56 13.51 3.74
C GLY A 30 7.16 12.12 3.54
N ALA A 31 6.46 11.06 3.95
CA ALA A 31 6.88 9.67 3.78
C ALA A 31 6.31 9.01 2.50
N GLY A 32 5.47 9.73 1.74
CA GLY A 32 4.78 9.20 0.56
C GLY A 32 3.67 8.19 0.88
N ILE A 33 3.36 7.33 -0.09
CA ILE A 33 2.30 6.32 -0.03
C ILE A 33 2.91 4.94 0.24
N THR A 34 2.31 4.18 1.17
CA THR A 34 2.62 2.76 1.35
C THR A 34 1.44 1.90 0.89
N VAL A 35 1.67 1.04 -0.11
CA VAL A 35 0.64 0.12 -0.63
C VAL A 35 0.79 -1.23 0.06
N THR A 36 -0.31 -1.76 0.59
CA THR A 36 -0.37 -3.07 1.27
C THR A 36 -1.49 -3.94 0.72
N GLY A 37 -1.68 -5.14 1.26
CA GLY A 37 -2.71 -6.08 0.83
C GLY A 37 -2.35 -6.85 -0.45
N GLY A 38 -3.28 -7.68 -0.94
CA GLY A 38 -3.05 -8.47 -2.16
C GLY A 38 -2.84 -7.63 -3.42
N GLY A 39 -3.46 -6.44 -3.51
CA GLY A 39 -3.29 -5.52 -4.64
C GLY A 39 -1.85 -4.98 -4.78
N ALA A 40 -1.09 -4.95 -3.69
CA ALA A 40 0.31 -4.54 -3.71
C ALA A 40 1.23 -5.51 -4.47
N LEU A 41 0.76 -6.75 -4.73
CA LEU A 41 1.51 -7.78 -5.48
C LEU A 41 1.30 -7.67 -7.00
N LEU A 42 0.46 -6.74 -7.48
CA LEU A 42 0.29 -6.51 -8.90
C LEU A 42 1.59 -5.97 -9.53
N LYS A 43 1.97 -6.54 -10.68
CA LYS A 43 3.18 -6.15 -11.40
C LYS A 43 3.13 -4.66 -11.76
N HIS A 44 4.18 -3.93 -11.44
CA HIS A 44 4.32 -2.49 -11.72
C HIS A 44 3.35 -1.56 -10.98
N ILE A 45 2.69 -2.02 -9.90
CA ILE A 45 1.76 -1.16 -9.16
C ILE A 45 2.44 0.08 -8.57
N ARG A 46 3.67 -0.08 -8.06
CA ARG A 46 4.47 1.03 -7.52
C ARG A 46 4.68 2.13 -8.56
N GLN A 47 5.03 1.75 -9.78
CA GLN A 47 5.25 2.69 -10.88
C GLN A 47 3.96 3.41 -11.26
N LEU A 48 2.84 2.68 -11.32
CA LEU A 48 1.54 3.27 -11.67
C LEU A 48 1.09 4.30 -10.62
N VAL A 49 1.16 3.95 -9.34
CA VAL A 49 0.76 4.85 -8.24
C VAL A 49 1.68 6.06 -8.19
N SER A 50 2.99 5.88 -8.31
CA SER A 50 3.96 6.98 -8.26
C SER A 50 3.76 7.94 -9.45
N TYR A 51 3.52 7.40 -10.64
CA TYR A 51 3.25 8.20 -11.84
C TYR A 51 1.98 9.04 -11.70
N LYS A 52 0.89 8.48 -11.16
CA LYS A 52 -0.40 9.18 -11.03
C LYS A 52 -0.44 10.18 -9.88
N THR A 53 0.22 9.87 -8.76
CA THR A 53 0.17 10.70 -7.54
C THR A 53 1.33 11.67 -7.41
N SER A 54 2.41 11.48 -8.19
CA SER A 54 3.68 12.22 -8.04
C SER A 54 4.30 12.12 -6.64
N LEU A 55 3.95 11.08 -5.89
CA LEU A 55 4.48 10.79 -4.55
C LEU A 55 5.43 9.59 -4.60
N ASP A 56 6.31 9.54 -3.60
CA ASP A 56 7.10 8.33 -3.34
C ASP A 56 6.19 7.18 -2.93
N VAL A 57 6.44 5.99 -3.47
CA VAL A 57 5.60 4.81 -3.22
C VAL A 57 6.45 3.64 -2.75
N ASN A 58 6.07 3.08 -1.60
CA ASN A 58 6.65 1.88 -1.02
C ASN A 58 5.63 0.75 -0.92
N ILE A 59 6.12 -0.49 -0.96
CA ILE A 59 5.29 -1.67 -0.69
C ILE A 59 5.46 -2.03 0.79
N GLY A 60 4.34 -2.13 1.53
CA GLY A 60 4.36 -2.44 2.96
C GLY A 60 4.33 -3.94 3.20
N TYR A 61 5.43 -4.45 3.74
CA TYR A 61 5.60 -5.84 4.15
C TYR A 61 5.45 -5.97 5.67
N PRO A 62 4.79 -7.02 6.17
CA PRO A 62 4.54 -7.18 7.60
C PRO A 62 5.78 -7.50 8.43
N SER A 63 6.83 -8.10 7.82
CA SER A 63 8.11 -8.39 8.49
C SER A 63 8.77 -7.17 9.13
N ARG A 64 8.50 -5.96 8.63
CA ARG A 64 9.03 -4.73 9.20
C ARG A 64 8.57 -4.49 10.65
N CYS A 65 7.49 -5.17 11.08
CA CYS A 65 6.93 -5.12 12.43
C CYS A 65 7.14 -6.42 13.23
N LEU A 66 7.78 -7.45 12.65
CA LEU A 66 7.94 -8.77 13.28
C LEU A 66 9.41 -9.07 13.55
N LEU A 67 9.69 -9.75 14.67
CA LEU A 67 11.03 -10.25 15.01
C LEU A 67 11.40 -11.54 14.25
N ILE A 68 10.45 -12.15 13.54
CA ILE A 68 10.60 -13.43 12.87
C ILE A 68 10.53 -13.22 11.35
N GLU A 69 11.64 -13.50 10.67
CA GLU A 69 11.71 -13.55 9.21
C GLU A 69 11.22 -14.91 8.71
N ASN A 70 9.92 -15.03 8.45
CA ASN A 70 9.37 -16.14 7.69
C ASN A 70 8.87 -15.63 6.32
N PRO A 71 9.46 -16.07 5.19
CA PRO A 71 9.15 -15.57 3.86
C PRO A 71 7.71 -15.87 3.42
N GLU A 72 7.08 -16.93 3.94
CA GLU A 72 5.70 -17.30 3.57
C GLU A 72 4.67 -16.31 4.12
N ILE A 73 4.92 -15.76 5.31
CA ILE A 73 4.06 -14.76 5.93
C ILE A 73 4.52 -13.32 5.64
N ASN A 74 5.69 -13.16 5.03
CA ASN A 74 6.24 -11.86 4.64
C ASN A 74 5.68 -11.37 3.29
N LEU A 75 4.36 -11.38 3.16
CA LEU A 75 3.67 -10.85 1.99
C LEU A 75 2.73 -9.72 2.40
N PRO A 76 2.59 -8.66 1.59
CA PRO A 76 1.69 -7.54 1.89
C PRO A 76 0.23 -7.96 2.13
N MET A 77 -0.18 -9.11 1.59
CA MET A 77 -1.52 -9.68 1.82
C MET A 77 -1.79 -10.08 3.28
N TYR A 78 -0.74 -10.35 4.07
CA TYR A 78 -0.87 -10.71 5.49
C TYR A 78 -0.77 -9.51 6.44
N SER A 79 -0.55 -8.30 5.92
CA SER A 79 -0.37 -7.09 6.74
C SER A 79 -1.54 -6.81 7.69
N THR A 80 -2.78 -7.06 7.26
CA THR A 80 -3.96 -6.86 8.11
C THR A 80 -4.02 -7.86 9.26
N SER A 81 -3.90 -9.16 8.98
CA SER A 81 -3.96 -10.22 10.00
C SER A 81 -2.85 -10.06 11.04
N ILE A 82 -1.63 -9.76 10.58
CA ILE A 82 -0.48 -9.53 11.45
C ILE A 82 -0.68 -8.26 12.29
N GLY A 83 -1.21 -7.18 11.69
CA GLY A 83 -1.55 -5.96 12.43
C GLY A 83 -2.56 -6.19 13.55
N LEU A 84 -3.59 -7.01 13.31
CA LEU A 84 -4.58 -7.39 14.33
C LEU A 84 -3.96 -8.22 15.46
N LEU A 85 -3.12 -9.20 15.13
CA LEU A 85 -2.41 -10.01 16.12
C LEU A 85 -1.50 -9.17 17.00
N LEU A 86 -0.73 -8.24 16.40
CA LEU A 86 0.12 -7.33 17.14
C LEU A 86 -0.70 -6.41 18.06
N ASN A 87 -1.82 -5.88 17.57
CA ASN A 87 -2.70 -5.03 18.39
C ASN A 87 -3.23 -5.80 19.62
N GLY A 88 -3.70 -7.03 19.41
CA GLY A 88 -4.16 -7.90 20.50
C GLY A 88 -3.07 -8.36 21.47
N TYR A 89 -1.82 -8.52 21.01
CA TYR A 89 -0.68 -8.86 21.88
C TYR A 89 -0.24 -7.68 22.77
N HIS A 90 -0.37 -6.45 22.29
CA HIS A 90 -0.02 -5.24 23.04
C HIS A 90 -1.16 -4.73 23.93
N SER A 91 -2.35 -5.35 23.87
CA SER A 91 -3.52 -5.04 24.70
C SER A 91 -3.52 -5.87 25.98
#